data_AF-A0ABD3ZAI0-F1
#
_entry.id   AF-A0ABD3ZAI0-F1
#
_cell.length_a   1.000
_cell.length_b   1.000
_cell.length_c   1.000
_cell.angle_alpha   90.00
_cell.angle_beta   90.00
_cell.angle_gamma   90.00
#
_symmetry.space_group_name_H-M   'P 1'
#
loop_
_entity.id
_entity.type
_entity.pdbx_description
1 polymer ?
#
loop_
_entity_poly.entity_id
_entity_poly.type
_entity_poly.pdbx_seq_one_letter_code
_entity_poly.pdbx_strand_id
1 'polypeptide(L)'
;GTGVQAIGNLTLNGGTTQFIDGSSITSGTLAVAQNSTIQVTPGDVTTGNLLDQDEGTQRKLINSSNTLSAEDLAKLILQDTQGQSIASGVEVAINQGDGTVATGTYNYALSGLGGGLSVMSQLVKLALAAGKTLTIDTAGATSNSLSAAITGAGNLALNAGGGTLTLSNVANNYTGTTVINGGTVVAGSNNALGNSSLLTTLAGSAFSLNGKTQALGALTNAGTIDLSGGTLTLNNGGTSSTAGGLSGNGRLVVSGGELTLSKANAGLAGSTA
;
A
#
# COMPACT_ATOMS: atom_id res chain seq x y z
N GLY A 1 -15.29 22.00 -18.30
CA GLY A 1 -14.39 21.80 -19.45
C GLY A 1 -13.14 21.12 -18.97
N THR A 2 -12.49 20.32 -19.80
CA THR A 2 -11.18 19.74 -19.45
C THR A 2 -10.10 20.83 -19.45
N GLY A 3 -9.00 20.60 -18.72
CA GLY A 3 -7.86 21.53 -18.65
C GLY A 3 -7.86 22.48 -17.45
N VAL A 4 -6.94 23.46 -17.50
CA VAL A 4 -6.72 24.48 -16.45
C VAL A 4 -7.49 25.74 -16.81
N GLN A 5 -8.42 26.15 -15.94
CA GLN A 5 -9.20 27.37 -16.13
C GLN A 5 -8.61 28.52 -15.30
N ALA A 6 -8.12 29.58 -15.94
CA ALA A 6 -7.65 30.78 -15.26
C ALA A 6 -8.76 31.83 -15.18
N ILE A 7 -9.15 32.22 -13.97
CA ILE A 7 -10.21 33.19 -13.70
C ILE A 7 -9.77 34.22 -12.65
N GLY A 8 -10.49 35.33 -12.54
CA GLY A 8 -10.22 36.39 -11.56
C GLY A 8 -10.35 35.89 -10.12
N ASN A 9 -11.56 35.85 -9.57
CA ASN A 9 -11.84 35.25 -8.26
C ASN A 9 -12.94 34.20 -8.42
N LEU A 10 -13.00 33.23 -7.51
CA LEU A 10 -14.01 32.19 -7.49
C LEU A 10 -14.79 32.20 -6.18
N THR A 11 -16.12 32.15 -6.27
CA THR A 11 -17.01 31.95 -5.12
C THR A 11 -17.85 30.70 -5.35
N LEU A 12 -17.75 29.73 -4.42
CA LEU A 12 -18.64 28.58 -4.35
C LEU A 12 -19.90 28.98 -3.58
N ASN A 13 -21.06 29.03 -4.24
CA ASN A 13 -22.29 29.62 -3.72
C ASN A 13 -23.52 28.71 -3.89
N GLY A 14 -23.46 27.47 -3.40
CA GLY A 14 -24.61 26.56 -3.41
C GLY A 14 -24.63 25.55 -4.55
N GLY A 15 -23.70 25.66 -5.50
CA GLY A 15 -23.66 24.85 -6.71
C GLY A 15 -22.82 23.58 -6.61
N THR A 16 -22.80 22.81 -7.69
CA THR A 16 -21.87 21.69 -7.90
C THR A 16 -20.73 22.14 -8.80
N THR A 17 -19.49 21.90 -8.39
CA THR A 17 -18.30 22.04 -9.24
C THR A 17 -17.68 20.67 -9.43
N GLN A 18 -17.60 20.23 -10.69
CA GLN A 18 -17.11 18.91 -11.06
C GLN A 18 -15.70 19.00 -11.65
N PHE A 19 -14.80 18.14 -11.17
CA PHE A 19 -13.43 17.99 -11.63
C PHE A 19 -13.22 16.57 -12.18
N ILE A 20 -13.03 16.44 -13.49
CA ILE A 20 -12.83 15.18 -14.21
C ILE A 20 -11.54 15.24 -15.03
N ASP A 21 -10.92 14.09 -15.30
CA ASP A 21 -9.79 13.97 -16.23
C ASP A 21 -8.65 14.95 -15.94
N GLY A 22 -8.29 15.10 -14.65
CA GLY A 22 -7.22 16.01 -14.23
C GLY A 22 -7.54 17.51 -14.31
N SER A 23 -8.77 17.92 -14.63
CA SER A 23 -9.15 19.34 -14.69
C SER A 23 -8.88 20.08 -13.37
N SER A 24 -8.54 21.36 -13.45
CA SER A 24 -8.32 22.24 -12.30
C SER A 24 -8.67 23.70 -12.60
N ILE A 25 -8.84 24.51 -11.56
CA ILE A 25 -9.09 25.95 -11.65
C ILE A 25 -7.93 26.70 -11.01
N THR A 26 -7.50 27.79 -11.61
CA THR A 26 -6.64 28.80 -10.99
C THR A 26 -7.43 30.09 -10.82
N SER A 27 -7.52 30.59 -9.59
CA SER A 27 -8.13 31.88 -9.27
C SER A 27 -7.21 32.73 -8.38
N GLY A 28 -7.45 34.03 -8.32
CA GLY A 28 -6.83 34.93 -7.35
C GLY A 28 -7.22 34.55 -5.93
N THR A 29 -8.52 34.57 -5.62
CA THR A 29 -9.07 34.08 -4.34
C THR A 29 -10.17 33.04 -4.55
N LEU A 30 -10.37 32.21 -3.52
CA LEU A 30 -11.45 31.24 -3.40
C LEU A 30 -12.28 31.53 -2.15
N ALA A 31 -13.58 31.75 -2.30
CA ALA A 31 -14.53 31.94 -1.20
C ALA A 31 -15.60 30.85 -1.20
N VAL A 32 -16.09 30.46 -0.02
CA VAL A 32 -17.19 29.50 0.16
C VAL A 32 -18.36 30.20 0.86
N ALA A 33 -19.28 30.73 0.05
CA ALA A 33 -20.42 31.51 0.54
C ALA A 33 -21.54 30.62 1.09
N GLN A 34 -21.79 29.48 0.44
CA GLN A 34 -22.86 28.55 0.81
C GLN A 34 -22.43 27.09 0.62
N ASN A 35 -23.21 26.17 1.19
CA ASN A 35 -22.97 24.74 1.09
C ASN A 35 -22.87 24.31 -0.37
N SER A 36 -21.71 23.80 -0.79
CA SER A 36 -21.42 23.53 -2.20
C SER A 36 -20.89 22.12 -2.37
N THR A 37 -21.17 21.52 -3.52
CA THR A 37 -20.72 20.16 -3.83
C THR A 37 -19.48 20.20 -4.70
N ILE A 38 -18.48 19.41 -4.33
CA ILE A 38 -17.26 19.17 -5.09
C ILE A 38 -17.35 17.74 -5.60
N GLN A 39 -17.35 17.56 -6.92
CA GLN A 39 -17.36 16.24 -7.53
C GLN A 39 -16.00 15.90 -8.11
N VAL A 40 -15.51 14.69 -7.84
CA VAL A 40 -14.27 14.13 -8.41
C VAL A 40 -14.49 12.68 -8.83
N THR A 41 -13.64 12.17 -9.73
CA THR A 41 -13.55 10.73 -9.99
C THR A 41 -12.51 10.12 -9.03
N PRO A 42 -12.87 9.19 -8.12
CA PRO A 42 -11.92 8.58 -7.17
C PRO A 42 -10.67 7.95 -7.83
N GLY A 43 -10.81 7.31 -8.99
CA GLY A 43 -9.66 6.74 -9.70
C GLY A 43 -8.62 7.79 -10.12
N ASP A 44 -9.04 9.02 -10.42
CA ASP A 44 -8.16 10.10 -10.87
C ASP A 44 -7.36 10.74 -9.72
N VAL A 45 -7.64 10.36 -8.47
CA VAL A 45 -7.00 10.89 -7.26
C VAL A 45 -6.18 9.82 -6.54
N THR A 46 -6.09 8.60 -7.10
CA THR A 46 -5.32 7.47 -6.59
C THR A 46 -4.35 6.93 -7.65
N THR A 47 -3.73 7.84 -8.40
CA THR A 47 -2.73 7.51 -9.42
C THR A 47 -1.33 7.45 -8.82
N GLY A 48 -0.44 6.64 -9.38
CA GLY A 48 0.98 6.55 -8.96
C GLY A 48 1.30 5.27 -8.20
N ASN A 49 2.44 5.24 -7.52
CA ASN A 49 2.89 4.05 -6.78
C ASN A 49 2.03 3.81 -5.53
N LEU A 50 1.67 2.55 -5.24
CA LEU A 50 0.84 2.19 -4.08
C LEU A 50 1.48 2.54 -2.74
N LEU A 51 2.81 2.52 -2.64
CA LEU A 51 3.54 2.92 -1.43
C LEU A 51 3.40 4.42 -1.16
N ASP A 52 3.40 5.25 -2.19
CA ASP A 52 3.17 6.69 -2.02
C ASP A 52 1.69 6.98 -1.72
N GLN A 53 0.78 6.16 -2.25
CA GLN A 53 -0.65 6.24 -1.93
C GLN A 53 -0.95 5.86 -0.48
N ASP A 54 -0.14 5.00 0.12
CA ASP A 54 -0.22 4.62 1.55
C ASP A 54 0.15 5.77 2.49
N GLU A 55 1.15 6.57 2.12
CA GLU A 55 1.52 7.80 2.84
C GLU A 55 0.51 8.94 2.64
N GLY A 56 -0.32 8.80 1.61
CA GLY A 56 -1.35 9.76 1.21
C GLY A 56 -0.90 10.67 0.07
N THR A 57 -1.83 10.96 -0.82
CA THR A 57 -1.61 11.86 -1.96
C THR A 57 -2.54 13.05 -1.92
N GLN A 58 -2.13 14.12 -2.61
CA GLN A 58 -2.91 15.33 -2.74
C GLN A 58 -3.07 15.68 -4.22
N ARG A 59 -4.32 15.91 -4.65
CA ARG A 59 -4.63 16.54 -5.95
C ARG A 59 -5.21 17.93 -5.72
N LYS A 60 -4.54 18.94 -6.27
CA LYS A 60 -5.04 20.32 -6.27
C LYS A 60 -6.21 20.43 -7.27
N LEU A 61 -7.37 20.84 -6.79
CA LEU A 61 -8.56 21.06 -7.63
C LEU A 61 -8.68 22.54 -8.00
N ILE A 62 -8.51 23.41 -7.01
CA ILE A 62 -8.53 24.86 -7.17
C ILE A 62 -7.24 25.41 -6.57
N ASN A 63 -6.46 26.14 -7.36
CA ASN A 63 -5.30 26.89 -6.91
C ASN A 63 -5.72 28.34 -6.66
N SER A 64 -5.50 28.86 -5.46
CA SER A 64 -5.71 30.28 -5.12
C SER A 64 -4.71 30.77 -4.08
N SER A 65 -4.61 32.10 -3.93
CA SER A 65 -3.64 32.72 -3.02
C SER A 65 -4.00 32.57 -1.53
N ASN A 66 -5.26 32.25 -1.21
CA ASN A 66 -5.77 32.16 0.16
C ASN A 66 -5.99 30.70 0.59
N THR A 67 -5.87 30.47 1.90
CA THR A 67 -6.19 29.20 2.55
C THR A 67 -7.64 29.22 3.03
N LEU A 68 -8.39 28.15 2.78
CA LEU A 68 -9.74 28.00 3.32
C LEU A 68 -9.71 27.69 4.82
N SER A 69 -10.65 28.28 5.57
CA SER A 69 -10.83 27.98 6.99
C SER A 69 -11.49 26.61 7.19
N ALA A 70 -11.47 26.09 8.42
CA ALA A 70 -12.22 24.88 8.78
C ALA A 70 -13.74 25.07 8.58
N GLU A 71 -14.25 26.28 8.83
CA GLU A 71 -15.66 26.62 8.61
C GLU A 71 -16.03 26.64 7.13
N ASP A 72 -15.12 27.08 6.26
CA ASP A 72 -15.33 27.04 4.81
C ASP A 72 -15.32 25.59 4.30
N LEU A 73 -14.37 24.77 4.76
CA LEU A 73 -14.30 23.35 4.40
C LEU A 73 -15.53 22.57 4.88
N ALA A 74 -16.09 22.91 6.05
CA ALA A 74 -17.30 22.27 6.58
C ALA A 74 -18.57 22.52 5.74
N LYS A 75 -18.57 23.54 4.89
CA LYS A 75 -19.64 23.82 3.91
C LYS A 75 -19.50 22.99 2.63
N LEU A 76 -18.38 22.29 2.43
CA LEU A 76 -18.12 21.55 1.21
C LEU A 76 -18.44 20.06 1.39
N ILE A 77 -19.14 19.50 0.41
CA ILE A 77 -19.43 18.06 0.35
C ILE A 77 -18.64 17.47 -0.81
N LEU A 78 -17.86 16.41 -0.54
CA LEU A 78 -17.15 15.68 -1.58
C LEU A 78 -18.01 14.51 -2.07
N GLN A 79 -18.24 14.44 -3.38
CA GLN A 79 -19.01 13.40 -4.02
C GLN A 79 -18.30 12.82 -5.25
N ASP A 80 -18.70 11.63 -5.67
CA ASP A 80 -18.36 11.10 -6.97
C ASP A 80 -19.23 11.72 -8.07
N THR A 81 -18.97 11.36 -9.32
CA THR A 81 -19.73 11.88 -10.47
C THR A 81 -21.15 11.30 -10.56
N GLN A 82 -21.51 10.33 -9.72
CA GLN A 82 -22.86 9.76 -9.58
C GLN A 82 -23.62 10.38 -8.38
N GLY A 83 -22.98 11.28 -7.62
CA GLY A 83 -23.57 11.97 -6.47
C GLY A 83 -23.42 11.23 -5.14
N GLN A 84 -22.67 10.14 -5.08
CA GLN A 84 -22.40 9.44 -3.82
C GLN A 84 -21.31 10.17 -3.03
N SER A 85 -21.49 10.28 -1.72
CA SER A 85 -20.49 10.90 -0.86
C SER A 85 -19.19 10.10 -0.89
N ILE A 86 -18.07 10.79 -1.11
CA ILE A 86 -16.73 10.21 -0.99
C ILE A 86 -16.17 10.63 0.36
N ALA A 87 -15.86 9.65 1.21
CA ALA A 87 -15.28 9.87 2.53
C ALA A 87 -14.30 8.74 2.85
N SER A 88 -14.48 8.04 3.96
CA SER A 88 -13.72 6.85 4.32
C SER A 88 -14.26 5.60 3.63
N GLY A 89 -13.38 4.65 3.31
CA GLY A 89 -13.79 3.31 2.86
C GLY A 89 -14.15 3.19 1.39
N VAL A 90 -13.76 4.13 0.54
CA VAL A 90 -14.10 4.12 -0.89
C VAL A 90 -13.23 3.10 -1.62
N GLU A 91 -13.87 2.19 -2.36
CA GLU A 91 -13.20 1.11 -3.07
C GLU A 91 -12.84 1.48 -4.51
N VAL A 92 -11.59 1.22 -4.90
CA VAL A 92 -11.06 1.47 -6.24
C VAL A 92 -10.35 0.22 -6.73
N ALA A 93 -10.60 -0.18 -7.98
CA ALA A 93 -9.91 -1.31 -8.60
C ALA A 93 -8.41 -1.00 -8.79
N ILE A 94 -7.55 -1.91 -8.35
CA ILE A 94 -6.11 -1.87 -8.60
C ILE A 94 -5.82 -2.72 -9.82
N ASN A 95 -5.45 -2.06 -10.92
CA ASN A 95 -5.14 -2.69 -12.19
C ASN A 95 -3.62 -2.79 -12.37
N GLN A 96 -3.13 -3.98 -12.71
CA GLN A 96 -1.75 -4.23 -13.11
C GLN A 96 -1.74 -5.14 -14.32
N GLY A 97 -0.98 -4.76 -15.35
CA GLY A 97 -1.12 -5.36 -16.68
C GLY A 97 -2.54 -5.16 -17.21
N ASP A 98 -3.14 -6.23 -17.74
CA ASP A 98 -4.40 -6.14 -18.48
C ASP A 98 -5.66 -6.31 -17.60
N GLY A 99 -5.55 -6.27 -16.28
CA GLY A 99 -6.74 -6.45 -15.42
C GLY A 99 -6.59 -6.10 -13.96
N THR A 100 -7.73 -6.16 -13.26
CA THR A 100 -7.81 -5.94 -11.82
C THR A 100 -7.20 -7.10 -11.05
N VAL A 101 -6.25 -6.79 -10.18
CA VAL A 101 -5.53 -7.77 -9.34
C VAL A 101 -5.84 -7.63 -7.86
N ALA A 102 -6.38 -6.48 -7.45
CA ALA A 102 -6.85 -6.22 -6.09
C ALA A 102 -7.90 -5.09 -6.09
N THR A 103 -8.59 -4.94 -4.97
CA THR A 103 -9.39 -3.75 -4.66
C THR A 103 -8.68 -2.96 -3.56
N GLY A 104 -8.37 -1.69 -3.82
CA GLY A 104 -7.84 -0.77 -2.82
C GLY A 104 -8.98 -0.04 -2.13
N THR A 105 -8.88 0.14 -0.82
CA THR A 105 -9.81 0.97 -0.04
C THR A 105 -9.10 2.24 0.38
N TYR A 106 -9.73 3.38 0.13
CA TYR A 106 -9.16 4.70 0.34
C TYR A 106 -10.03 5.57 1.24
N ASN A 107 -9.36 6.42 2.01
CA ASN A 107 -9.98 7.51 2.73
C ASN A 107 -9.72 8.83 2.01
N TYR A 108 -10.76 9.65 1.91
CA TYR A 108 -10.70 10.94 1.25
C TYR A 108 -11.07 12.08 2.18
N ALA A 109 -10.44 13.24 1.95
CA ALA A 109 -10.76 14.48 2.63
C ALA A 109 -10.50 15.70 1.73
N LEU A 110 -11.26 16.77 1.93
CA LEU A 110 -10.94 18.07 1.35
C LEU A 110 -9.93 18.80 2.24
N SER A 111 -9.01 19.55 1.62
CA SER A 111 -8.01 20.35 2.31
C SER A 111 -7.81 21.71 1.64
N GLY A 112 -7.80 22.76 2.46
CA GLY A 112 -7.42 24.10 2.06
C GLY A 112 -5.92 24.39 2.16
N LEU A 113 -5.12 23.45 2.69
CA LEU A 113 -3.69 23.66 2.92
C LEU A 113 -2.93 23.86 1.61
N GLY A 114 -1.94 24.76 1.66
CA GLY A 114 -1.14 25.13 0.49
C GLY A 114 -1.90 25.96 -0.55
N GLY A 115 -2.96 26.68 -0.14
CA GLY A 115 -3.75 27.56 -0.98
C GLY A 115 -4.84 26.85 -1.79
N GLY A 116 -6.01 27.48 -1.88
CA GLY A 116 -7.17 26.99 -2.63
C GLY A 116 -7.84 25.76 -2.02
N LEU A 117 -8.14 24.77 -2.85
CA LEU A 117 -8.85 23.54 -2.49
C LEU A 117 -8.18 22.33 -3.13
N SER A 118 -7.90 21.32 -2.31
CA SER A 118 -7.34 20.04 -2.73
C SER A 118 -8.20 18.90 -2.21
N VAL A 119 -8.15 17.77 -2.90
CA VAL A 119 -8.61 16.49 -2.37
C VAL A 119 -7.39 15.68 -1.97
N MET A 120 -7.42 15.13 -0.76
CA MET A 120 -6.43 14.19 -0.24
C MET A 120 -7.02 12.79 -0.31
N SER A 121 -6.18 11.80 -0.61
CA SER A 121 -6.53 10.39 -0.62
C SER A 121 -5.45 9.58 0.10
N GLN A 122 -5.84 8.54 0.84
CA GLN A 122 -4.89 7.63 1.49
C GLN A 122 -5.37 6.19 1.35
N LEU A 123 -4.51 5.31 0.83
CA LEU A 123 -4.74 3.87 0.79
C LEU A 123 -4.67 3.31 2.20
N VAL A 124 -5.67 2.53 2.61
CA VAL A 124 -5.72 1.91 3.95
C VAL A 124 -5.88 0.40 3.93
N LYS A 125 -6.31 -0.19 2.80
CA LYS A 125 -6.45 -1.63 2.64
C LYS A 125 -6.30 -2.04 1.18
N LEU A 126 -5.70 -3.21 0.95
CA LEU A 126 -5.65 -3.94 -0.31
C LEU A 126 -6.32 -5.29 -0.12
N ALA A 127 -7.38 -5.56 -0.88
CA ALA A 127 -8.04 -6.86 -0.94
C ALA A 127 -7.60 -7.58 -2.23
N LEU A 128 -6.73 -8.58 -2.09
CA LEU A 128 -6.13 -9.32 -3.19
C LEU A 128 -7.16 -10.23 -3.86
N ALA A 129 -7.31 -10.12 -5.18
CA ALA A 129 -8.26 -10.92 -5.94
C ALA A 129 -7.79 -12.38 -6.07
N ALA A 130 -8.70 -13.34 -5.86
CA ALA A 130 -8.38 -14.76 -5.94
C ALA A 130 -7.78 -15.15 -7.31
N GLY A 131 -6.69 -15.92 -7.29
CA GLY A 131 -6.00 -16.36 -8.50
C GLY A 131 -5.23 -15.25 -9.25
N LYS A 132 -5.17 -14.04 -8.68
CA LYS A 132 -4.37 -12.91 -9.21
C LYS A 132 -3.17 -12.66 -8.31
N THR A 133 -2.19 -11.94 -8.84
CA THR A 133 -1.00 -11.50 -8.11
C THR A 133 -0.95 -9.98 -8.14
N LEU A 134 -0.95 -9.36 -6.96
CA LEU A 134 -0.62 -7.95 -6.83
C LEU A 134 0.89 -7.82 -6.66
N THR A 135 1.52 -6.93 -7.43
CA THR A 135 2.93 -6.57 -7.28
C THR A 135 3.06 -5.28 -6.50
N ILE A 136 3.83 -5.28 -5.42
CA ILE A 136 4.26 -4.07 -4.71
C ILE A 136 5.72 -3.83 -5.08
N ASP A 137 6.00 -2.64 -5.64
CA ASP A 137 7.31 -2.30 -6.18
C ASP A 137 7.80 -0.97 -5.60
N THR A 138 9.04 -0.94 -5.10
CA THR A 138 9.67 0.31 -4.64
C THR A 138 10.18 1.16 -5.80
N ALA A 139 10.28 0.62 -7.02
CA ALA A 139 10.66 1.38 -8.19
C ALA A 139 9.65 2.52 -8.47
N GLY A 140 10.18 3.74 -8.56
CA GLY A 140 9.38 4.93 -8.78
C GLY A 140 8.55 5.39 -7.56
N ALA A 141 8.72 4.76 -6.40
CA ALA A 141 8.14 5.22 -5.14
C ALA A 141 9.09 6.19 -4.42
N THR A 142 8.51 7.09 -3.62
CA THR A 142 9.24 7.88 -2.61
C THR A 142 9.20 7.21 -1.23
N SER A 143 8.18 6.42 -0.95
CA SER A 143 8.09 5.57 0.24
C SER A 143 8.61 4.15 -0.02
N ASN A 144 9.05 3.49 1.04
CA ASN A 144 9.45 2.09 1.05
C ASN A 144 8.73 1.30 2.16
N SER A 145 7.62 1.83 2.66
CA SER A 145 6.78 1.20 3.69
C SER A 145 5.36 1.06 3.18
N LEU A 146 4.69 -0.03 3.59
CA LEU A 146 3.26 -0.23 3.38
C LEU A 146 2.59 -0.52 4.72
N SER A 147 1.71 0.40 5.11
CA SER A 147 0.93 0.38 6.34
C SER A 147 -0.55 0.04 6.11
N ALA A 148 -1.01 -0.03 4.86
CA ALA A 148 -2.32 -0.55 4.49
C ALA A 148 -2.45 -2.05 4.80
N ALA A 149 -3.64 -2.47 5.23
CA ALA A 149 -3.92 -3.87 5.51
C ALA A 149 -4.02 -4.69 4.22
N ILE A 150 -3.37 -5.85 4.15
CA ILE A 150 -3.40 -6.75 3.00
C ILE A 150 -4.26 -7.97 3.34
N THR A 151 -5.33 -8.16 2.56
CA THR A 151 -6.39 -9.15 2.81
C THR A 151 -6.74 -9.92 1.54
N GLY A 152 -7.60 -10.93 1.64
CA GLY A 152 -8.10 -11.68 0.47
C GLY A 152 -7.26 -12.90 0.11
N ALA A 153 -7.66 -13.58 -0.97
CA ALA A 153 -7.11 -14.88 -1.35
C ALA A 153 -6.08 -14.83 -2.49
N GLY A 154 -5.82 -13.64 -3.03
CA GLY A 154 -4.81 -13.44 -4.06
C GLY A 154 -3.38 -13.53 -3.54
N ASN A 155 -2.45 -13.53 -4.49
CA ASN A 155 -1.01 -13.65 -4.26
C ASN A 155 -0.35 -12.26 -4.20
N LEU A 156 0.84 -12.21 -3.61
CA LEU A 156 1.66 -11.02 -3.49
C LEU A 156 3.04 -11.24 -4.11
N ALA A 157 3.46 -10.33 -4.97
CA ALA A 157 4.83 -10.21 -5.44
C ALA A 157 5.46 -8.95 -4.85
N LEU A 158 6.64 -9.08 -4.25
CA LEU A 158 7.32 -8.00 -3.54
C LEU A 158 8.66 -7.71 -4.23
N ASN A 159 8.80 -6.49 -4.73
CA ASN A 159 9.99 -5.97 -5.37
C ASN A 159 10.55 -4.83 -4.52
N ALA A 160 11.57 -5.09 -3.72
CA ALA A 160 12.29 -4.05 -2.99
C ALA A 160 13.45 -3.45 -3.83
N GLY A 161 13.62 -3.91 -5.08
CA GLY A 161 14.74 -3.55 -5.94
C GLY A 161 16.07 -3.96 -5.31
N GLY A 162 17.03 -3.03 -5.20
CA GLY A 162 18.25 -3.22 -4.41
C GLY A 162 18.15 -2.74 -2.96
N GLY A 163 16.99 -2.23 -2.55
CA GLY A 163 16.76 -1.59 -1.26
C GLY A 163 15.93 -2.43 -0.30
N THR A 164 15.10 -1.74 0.50
CA THR A 164 14.22 -2.34 1.50
C THR A 164 12.76 -2.05 1.19
N LEU A 165 11.86 -2.95 1.59
CA LEU A 165 10.40 -2.74 1.62
C LEU A 165 9.88 -3.22 2.97
N THR A 166 9.24 -2.35 3.75
CA THR A 166 8.71 -2.70 5.08
C THR A 166 7.21 -2.89 5.05
N LEU A 167 6.72 -4.03 5.54
CA LEU A 167 5.28 -4.30 5.68
C LEU A 167 4.88 -4.21 7.17
N SER A 168 4.07 -3.21 7.51
CA SER A 168 3.91 -2.76 8.90
C SER A 168 2.51 -2.98 9.49
N ASN A 169 1.52 -3.38 8.67
CA ASN A 169 0.15 -3.54 9.17
C ASN A 169 -0.06 -4.86 9.92
N VAL A 170 -0.46 -4.77 11.19
CA VAL A 170 -0.73 -5.91 12.10
C VAL A 170 -1.96 -6.74 11.70
N ALA A 171 -2.84 -6.20 10.87
CA ALA A 171 -4.09 -6.82 10.42
C ALA A 171 -3.96 -7.52 9.06
N ASN A 172 -2.74 -7.66 8.54
CA ASN A 172 -2.49 -8.46 7.33
C ASN A 172 -3.00 -9.89 7.55
N ASN A 173 -3.86 -10.38 6.65
CA ASN A 173 -4.50 -11.69 6.80
C ASN A 173 -4.72 -12.44 5.48
N TYR A 174 -4.15 -11.94 4.37
CA TYR A 174 -4.24 -12.60 3.07
C TYR A 174 -3.68 -14.03 3.10
N THR A 175 -4.21 -14.91 2.25
CA THR A 175 -3.95 -16.36 2.31
C THR A 175 -3.22 -16.92 1.09
N GLY A 176 -3.05 -16.12 0.02
CA GLY A 176 -2.34 -16.54 -1.18
C GLY A 176 -0.83 -16.69 -0.95
N THR A 177 -0.08 -16.90 -2.02
CA THR A 177 1.38 -17.05 -1.95
C THR A 177 2.08 -15.70 -1.94
N THR A 178 3.27 -15.65 -1.37
CA THR A 178 4.16 -14.47 -1.41
C THR A 178 5.44 -14.82 -2.15
N VAL A 179 5.83 -13.99 -3.12
CA VAL A 179 7.14 -14.07 -3.78
C VAL A 179 7.91 -12.80 -3.51
N ILE A 180 9.16 -12.91 -3.03
CA ILE A 180 10.09 -11.79 -2.96
C ILE A 180 11.06 -11.93 -4.12
N ASN A 181 10.94 -11.02 -5.10
CA ASN A 181 11.70 -11.11 -6.34
C ASN A 181 13.12 -10.53 -6.21
N GLY A 182 13.32 -9.56 -5.32
CA GLY A 182 14.61 -8.89 -5.14
C GLY A 182 14.59 -7.89 -3.98
N GLY A 183 15.79 -7.60 -3.46
CA GLY A 183 15.99 -6.69 -2.32
C GLY A 183 15.52 -7.31 -1.01
N THR A 184 15.41 -6.49 0.04
CA THR A 184 15.05 -6.97 1.38
C THR A 184 13.65 -6.55 1.78
N VAL A 185 12.76 -7.52 2.01
CA VAL A 185 11.48 -7.25 2.68
C VAL A 185 11.68 -7.36 4.19
N VAL A 186 11.22 -6.36 4.93
CA VAL A 186 11.35 -6.27 6.39
C VAL A 186 9.96 -6.42 7.02
N ALA A 187 9.84 -7.31 8.00
CA ALA A 187 8.66 -7.39 8.84
C ALA A 187 8.60 -6.16 9.78
N GLY A 188 7.68 -5.23 9.52
CA GLY A 188 7.39 -4.11 10.40
C GLY A 188 6.46 -4.49 11.57
N SER A 189 5.74 -5.61 11.43
CA SER A 189 4.79 -6.12 12.42
C SER A 189 4.83 -7.65 12.52
N ASN A 190 4.20 -8.21 13.56
CA ASN A 190 3.93 -9.63 13.62
C ASN A 190 2.94 -10.00 12.52
N ASN A 191 3.18 -11.15 11.86
CA ASN A 191 2.41 -11.61 10.70
C ASN A 191 2.36 -10.57 9.56
N ALA A 192 3.47 -9.86 9.33
CA ALA A 192 3.60 -8.90 8.24
C ALA A 192 3.25 -9.50 6.86
N LEU A 193 3.49 -10.79 6.64
CA LEU A 193 3.09 -11.52 5.43
C LEU A 193 1.73 -12.23 5.54
N GLY A 194 0.89 -11.82 6.49
CA GLY A 194 -0.42 -12.43 6.72
C GLY A 194 -0.35 -13.92 6.95
N ASN A 195 -1.31 -14.66 6.38
CA ASN A 195 -1.42 -16.11 6.42
C ASN A 195 -0.85 -16.75 5.14
N SER A 196 0.26 -16.21 4.63
CA SER A 196 0.84 -16.65 3.36
C SER A 196 1.05 -18.16 3.33
N SER A 197 0.42 -18.81 2.34
CA SER A 197 0.44 -20.26 2.19
C SER A 197 1.81 -20.80 1.75
N LEU A 198 2.59 -19.96 1.06
CA LEU A 198 3.95 -20.24 0.65
C LEU A 198 4.72 -18.93 0.51
N LEU A 199 5.86 -18.82 1.18
CA LEU A 199 6.87 -17.80 0.87
C LEU A 199 7.90 -18.37 -0.09
N THR A 200 8.11 -17.69 -1.21
CA THR A 200 9.23 -17.92 -2.12
C THR A 200 10.18 -16.73 -2.10
N THR A 201 11.46 -16.97 -1.87
CA THR A 201 12.51 -15.95 -2.04
C THR A 201 13.38 -16.33 -3.23
N LEU A 202 13.58 -15.39 -4.15
CA LEU A 202 14.47 -15.59 -5.29
C LEU A 202 15.91 -15.24 -4.91
N ALA A 203 16.87 -15.69 -5.74
CA ALA A 203 18.27 -15.29 -5.56
C ALA A 203 18.41 -13.76 -5.59
N GLY A 204 19.19 -13.20 -4.66
CA GLY A 204 19.34 -11.75 -4.50
C GLY A 204 18.19 -11.07 -3.74
N SER A 205 17.24 -11.83 -3.22
CA SER A 205 16.20 -11.35 -2.30
C SER A 205 16.43 -11.80 -0.87
N ALA A 206 15.84 -11.06 0.08
CA ALA A 206 15.85 -11.40 1.49
C ALA A 206 14.51 -11.09 2.17
N PHE A 207 14.19 -11.88 3.20
CA PHE A 207 13.16 -11.55 4.18
C PHE A 207 13.79 -11.44 5.57
N SER A 208 13.69 -10.28 6.20
CA SER A 208 14.13 -10.05 7.58
C SER A 208 12.93 -10.02 8.51
N LEU A 209 12.99 -10.85 9.55
CA LEU A 209 11.95 -10.93 10.58
C LEU A 209 12.01 -9.76 11.55
N ASN A 210 13.15 -9.05 11.67
CA ASN A 210 13.29 -7.82 12.45
C ASN A 210 12.69 -7.90 13.88
N GLY A 211 12.96 -9.00 14.60
CA GLY A 211 12.42 -9.23 15.94
C GLY A 211 10.91 -9.54 16.00
N LYS A 212 10.26 -9.82 14.87
CA LYS A 212 8.83 -10.14 14.77
C LYS A 212 8.58 -11.63 14.62
N THR A 213 7.32 -12.02 14.81
CA THR A 213 6.85 -13.38 14.57
C THR A 213 6.17 -13.48 13.22
N GLN A 214 6.48 -14.51 12.44
CA GLN A 214 5.77 -14.84 11.19
C GLN A 214 5.45 -16.33 11.17
N ALA A 215 4.21 -16.68 10.87
CA ALA A 215 3.81 -18.03 10.50
C ALA A 215 3.60 -18.11 8.98
N LEU A 216 4.09 -19.17 8.36
CA LEU A 216 3.91 -19.46 6.94
C LEU A 216 3.35 -20.87 6.78
N GLY A 217 2.67 -21.12 5.67
CA GLY A 217 2.38 -22.49 5.24
C GLY A 217 3.69 -23.24 4.97
N ALA A 218 4.35 -22.95 3.84
CA ALA A 218 5.64 -23.52 3.49
C ALA A 218 6.67 -22.46 3.09
N LEU A 219 7.93 -22.87 2.94
CA LEU A 219 9.04 -22.04 2.48
C LEU A 219 9.72 -22.63 1.24
N THR A 220 10.02 -21.79 0.24
CA THR A 220 10.98 -22.10 -0.84
C THR A 220 12.01 -20.99 -0.90
N ASN A 221 13.21 -21.25 -0.36
CA ASN A 221 14.24 -20.25 -0.20
C ASN A 221 15.44 -20.46 -1.13
N ALA A 222 15.58 -19.56 -2.10
CA ALA A 222 16.79 -19.39 -2.91
C ALA A 222 17.52 -18.06 -2.60
N GLY A 223 16.90 -17.18 -1.81
CA GLY A 223 17.52 -15.99 -1.24
C GLY A 223 18.00 -16.20 0.20
N THR A 224 17.74 -15.21 1.05
CA THR A 224 18.04 -15.24 2.48
C THR A 224 16.80 -15.02 3.34
N ILE A 225 16.64 -15.82 4.39
CA ILE A 225 15.74 -15.55 5.51
C ILE A 225 16.61 -15.16 6.71
N ASP A 226 16.54 -13.90 7.12
CA ASP A 226 17.22 -13.42 8.32
C ASP A 226 16.24 -13.40 9.50
N LEU A 227 16.50 -14.22 10.50
CA LEU A 227 15.66 -14.28 11.70
C LEU A 227 15.75 -12.99 12.52
N SER A 228 16.87 -12.26 12.50
CA SER A 228 17.05 -10.96 13.17
C SER A 228 16.39 -10.85 14.58
N GLY A 229 16.47 -11.88 15.41
CA GLY A 229 15.88 -11.97 16.76
C GLY A 229 14.39 -12.37 16.81
N GLY A 230 13.74 -12.54 15.67
CA GLY A 230 12.34 -12.92 15.52
C GLY A 230 12.10 -14.43 15.57
N THR A 231 10.83 -14.82 15.35
CA THR A 231 10.41 -16.22 15.24
C THR A 231 9.79 -16.47 13.87
N LEU A 232 10.30 -17.44 13.14
CA LEU A 232 9.66 -17.99 11.95
C LEU A 232 9.06 -19.36 12.26
N THR A 233 7.77 -19.53 11.96
CA THR A 233 7.07 -20.83 12.06
C THR A 233 6.68 -21.30 10.66
N LEU A 234 7.12 -22.52 10.31
CA LEU A 234 6.74 -23.21 9.08
C LEU A 234 5.76 -24.33 9.43
N ASN A 235 4.53 -24.23 8.96
CA ASN A 235 3.49 -25.20 9.28
C ASN A 235 3.59 -26.48 8.44
N ASN A 236 4.16 -26.38 7.24
CA ASN A 236 4.25 -27.45 6.24
C ASN A 236 5.68 -27.60 5.69
N GLY A 237 6.70 -27.18 6.46
CA GLY A 237 8.11 -27.35 6.10
C GLY A 237 8.54 -26.52 4.89
N GLY A 238 9.40 -27.08 4.04
CA GLY A 238 9.87 -26.42 2.82
C GLY A 238 11.28 -26.77 2.41
N THR A 239 11.90 -25.89 1.64
CA THR A 239 13.28 -26.02 1.18
C THR A 239 14.07 -24.73 1.37
N SER A 240 15.37 -24.88 1.69
CA SER A 240 16.35 -23.79 1.62
C SER A 240 17.60 -24.30 0.91
N SER A 241 17.93 -23.64 -0.21
CA SER A 241 18.88 -24.17 -1.19
C SER A 241 20.15 -23.35 -1.38
N THR A 242 20.26 -22.23 -0.66
CA THR A 242 21.37 -21.28 -0.77
C THR A 242 22.27 -21.37 0.46
N ALA A 243 23.59 -21.27 0.25
CA ALA A 243 24.54 -21.19 1.36
C ALA A 243 24.32 -19.89 2.14
N GLY A 244 24.15 -19.98 3.46
CA GLY A 244 23.72 -18.85 4.28
C GLY A 244 22.28 -18.42 4.03
N GLY A 245 21.46 -19.26 3.39
CA GLY A 245 20.08 -18.96 3.07
C GLY A 245 19.20 -18.78 4.31
N LEU A 246 19.58 -19.35 5.46
CA LEU A 246 19.02 -19.04 6.78
C LEU A 246 20.10 -18.37 7.63
N SER A 247 19.78 -17.25 8.29
CA SER A 247 20.73 -16.49 9.10
C SER A 247 20.09 -15.84 10.33
N GLY A 248 20.94 -15.27 11.18
CA GLY A 248 20.54 -14.44 12.30
C GLY A 248 20.27 -15.21 13.58
N ASN A 249 20.17 -14.46 14.68
CA ASN A 249 19.64 -14.96 15.95
C ASN A 249 18.11 -15.06 15.85
N GLY A 250 17.47 -15.87 16.70
CA GLY A 250 16.01 -15.98 16.74
C GLY A 250 15.54 -17.41 16.91
N ARG A 251 14.33 -17.70 16.45
CA ARG A 251 13.74 -19.05 16.52
C ARG A 251 13.16 -19.48 15.19
N LEU A 252 13.55 -20.67 14.73
CA LEU A 252 12.92 -21.35 13.61
C LEU A 252 12.13 -22.55 14.15
N VAL A 253 10.84 -22.59 13.84
CA VAL A 253 9.92 -23.66 14.24
C VAL A 253 9.43 -24.39 13.01
N VAL A 254 9.57 -25.71 12.96
CA VAL A 254 8.97 -26.55 11.91
C VAL A 254 7.85 -27.37 12.53
N SER A 255 6.64 -26.82 12.52
CA SER A 255 5.47 -27.41 13.19
C SER A 255 4.87 -28.60 12.43
N GLY A 256 5.19 -28.73 11.15
CA GLY A 256 4.78 -29.85 10.30
C GLY A 256 5.54 -29.88 8.99
N GLY A 257 5.48 -31.02 8.30
CA GLY A 257 6.26 -31.27 7.09
C GLY A 257 7.75 -31.47 7.33
N GLU A 258 8.52 -31.54 6.24
CA GLU A 258 9.99 -31.61 6.27
C GLU A 258 10.57 -30.28 5.77
N LEU A 259 11.57 -29.75 6.48
CA LEU A 259 12.39 -28.64 5.98
C LEU A 259 13.74 -29.20 5.47
N THR A 260 13.91 -29.24 4.16
CA THR A 260 15.17 -29.69 3.55
C THR A 260 16.15 -28.52 3.42
N LEU A 261 17.33 -28.67 4.03
CA LEU A 261 18.45 -27.72 3.91
C LEU A 261 19.55 -28.34 3.05
N SER A 262 19.76 -27.84 1.82
CA SER A 262 20.73 -28.44 0.90
C SER A 262 22.11 -27.77 0.91
N LYS A 263 22.28 -26.69 1.68
CA LYS A 263 23.54 -25.96 1.87
C LYS A 263 23.73 -25.53 3.33
N ALA A 264 24.97 -25.20 3.69
CA ALA A 264 25.33 -24.78 5.04
C ALA A 264 24.75 -23.40 5.40
N ASN A 265 24.33 -23.22 6.65
CA ASN A 265 23.76 -21.99 7.19
C ASN A 265 24.61 -21.48 8.36
N ALA A 266 25.89 -21.17 8.12
CA ALA A 266 26.85 -20.82 9.18
C ALA A 266 26.47 -19.56 9.99
N GLY A 267 25.63 -18.69 9.41
CA GLY A 267 25.12 -17.48 10.06
C GLY A 267 23.84 -17.70 10.88
N LEU A 268 23.27 -18.90 10.91
CA LEU A 268 22.11 -19.21 11.73
C LEU A 268 22.55 -19.44 13.18
N ALA A 269 22.26 -18.49 14.06
CA ALA A 269 22.65 -18.49 15.47
C ALA A 269 21.43 -18.62 16.42
N GLY A 270 20.29 -19.03 15.87
CA GLY A 270 19.02 -19.16 16.60
C GLY A 270 18.75 -20.55 17.20
N SER A 271 17.70 -20.63 18.00
CA SER A 271 17.10 -21.89 18.46
C SER A 271 16.25 -22.52 17.36
N THR A 272 16.28 -23.85 17.28
CA THR A 272 15.37 -24.65 16.45
C THR A 272 14.42 -25.43 17.34
N ALA A 273 13.16 -25.60 16.92
CA ALA A 273 12.13 -26.36 17.63
C ALA A 273 11.21 -27.09 16.66
#